data_AF-K2EWW9-F1
#
_entry.id   AF-K2EWW9-F1
#
_cell.length_a   1.000
_cell.length_b   1.000
_cell.length_c   1.000
_cell.angle_alpha   90.00
_cell.angle_beta   90.00
_cell.angle_gamma   90.00
#
_symmetry.space_group_name_H-M   'P 1'
#
loop_
_entity.id
_entity.type
_entity.pdbx_description
1 polymer ?
#
loop_
_entity_poly.entity_id
_entity_poly.type
_entity_poly.pdbx_seq_one_letter_code
_entity_poly.pdbx_strand_id
1 'polypeptide(L)'
;MLITPEWPKLTIKWIKTIKWGELFLCGLIYLILATVIRQIEVILTMKYYLMPQYFGVWSQSMMPNAGPPPPSFMIKSATFTFASGLSIGLVYYYIKNLLPKQFWHRVTFFADLMIGTSFIFFTLPVYLLFNLPIQLLLSWFISGFIILFLTSLTLVKVIK
;
A
#
# COMPACT_ATOMS: atom_id res chain seq x y z
N MET A 1 -18.34 37.41 -21.84
CA MET A 1 -18.80 36.93 -20.51
C MET A 1 -18.03 35.65 -20.22
N LEU A 2 -17.00 35.72 -19.36
CA LEU A 2 -16.22 34.55 -18.97
C LEU A 2 -17.06 33.73 -17.98
N ILE A 3 -17.53 32.56 -18.40
CA ILE A 3 -18.18 31.59 -17.51
C ILE A 3 -17.07 31.05 -16.62
N THR A 4 -16.93 31.58 -15.41
CA THR A 4 -16.11 30.94 -14.37
C THR A 4 -16.73 29.57 -14.10
N PRO A 5 -16.00 28.45 -14.26
CA PRO A 5 -16.55 27.15 -13.92
C PRO A 5 -16.90 27.16 -12.43
N GLU A 6 -18.18 27.02 -12.11
CA GLU A 6 -18.62 26.72 -10.75
C GLU A 6 -18.04 25.35 -10.39
N TRP A 7 -16.84 25.34 -9.81
CA TRP A 7 -16.27 24.14 -9.23
C TRP A 7 -17.32 23.54 -8.28
N PRO A 8 -17.70 22.26 -8.48
CA PRO A 8 -18.89 21.74 -7.83
C PRO A 8 -18.65 21.72 -6.31
N LYS A 9 -19.44 22.51 -5.56
CA LYS A 9 -19.50 22.52 -4.09
C LYS A 9 -19.75 21.11 -3.48
N LEU A 10 -20.01 20.10 -4.30
CA LEU A 10 -20.16 18.67 -3.97
C LEU A 10 -18.84 17.99 -3.55
N THR A 11 -17.68 18.36 -4.10
CA THR A 11 -16.42 17.61 -3.89
C THR A 11 -15.88 17.66 -2.46
N ILE A 12 -16.36 18.59 -1.62
CA ILE A 12 -15.91 18.73 -0.22
C ILE A 12 -16.86 18.03 0.77
N LYS A 13 -18.10 17.70 0.38
CA LYS A 13 -19.11 17.18 1.33
C LYS A 13 -18.75 15.81 1.90
N TRP A 14 -18.16 14.92 1.10
CA TRP A 14 -17.82 13.56 1.55
C TRP A 14 -16.69 13.55 2.58
N ILE A 15 -15.77 14.53 2.54
CA ILE A 15 -14.68 14.65 3.53
C ILE A 15 -15.26 14.84 4.94
N LYS A 16 -16.36 15.58 5.05
CA LYS A 16 -17.03 15.85 6.33
C LYS A 16 -17.74 14.62 6.91
N THR A 17 -18.01 13.59 6.11
CA THR A 17 -18.64 12.35 6.59
C THR A 17 -17.62 11.32 7.07
N ILE A 18 -16.33 11.53 6.76
CA ILE A 18 -15.25 10.61 7.12
C ILE A 18 -15.17 10.51 8.64
N LYS A 19 -15.21 9.28 9.13
CA LYS A 19 -14.91 8.96 10.52
C LYS A 19 -13.40 8.80 10.67
N TRP A 20 -12.71 9.91 10.90
CA TRP A 20 -11.25 9.96 10.95
C TRP A 20 -10.63 9.00 11.96
N GLY A 21 -11.30 8.73 13.09
CA GLY A 21 -10.83 7.75 14.07
C GLY A 21 -10.79 6.31 13.52
N GLU A 22 -11.83 5.89 12.79
CA GLU A 22 -11.87 4.57 12.13
C GLU A 22 -10.76 4.47 11.07
N LEU A 23 -10.58 5.54 10.28
CA LEU A 23 -9.54 5.60 9.26
C LEU A 23 -8.12 5.53 9.85
N PHE A 24 -7.87 6.28 10.93
CA PHE A 24 -6.59 6.28 11.63
C PHE A 24 -6.26 4.91 12.22
N LEU A 25 -7.26 4.25 12.81
CA LEU A 25 -7.14 2.87 13.31
C LEU A 25 -6.77 1.90 12.17
N CYS A 26 -7.43 2.00 11.01
CA CYS A 26 -7.09 1.18 9.85
C CYS A 26 -5.65 1.44 9.36
N GLY A 27 -5.20 2.70 9.35
CA GLY A 27 -3.82 3.05 9.03
C GLY A 27 -2.80 2.41 10.00
N LEU A 28 -3.10 2.40 11.30
CA LEU A 28 -2.24 1.77 12.32
C LEU A 28 -2.18 0.25 12.16
N ILE A 29 -3.33 -0.39 11.93
CA ILE A 29 -3.39 -1.84 11.70
C ILE A 29 -2.61 -2.20 10.43
N TYR A 30 -2.79 -1.41 9.35
CA TYR A 30 -2.02 -1.58 8.12
C TYR A 30 -0.52 -1.48 8.38
N LEU A 31 -0.07 -0.46 9.11
CA LEU A 31 1.33 -0.27 9.48
C LEU A 31 1.90 -1.52 10.17
N ILE A 32 1.19 -2.04 11.17
CA ILE A 32 1.63 -3.22 11.93
C ILE A 32 1.72 -4.45 11.03
N LEU A 33 0.65 -4.75 10.29
CA LEU A 33 0.58 -5.90 9.38
C LEU A 33 1.67 -5.85 8.31
N ALA A 34 1.80 -4.70 7.65
CA ALA A 34 2.80 -4.50 6.61
C ALA A 34 4.23 -4.63 7.17
N THR A 35 4.50 -4.05 8.34
CA THR A 35 5.82 -4.14 8.98
C THR A 35 6.16 -5.60 9.27
N VAL A 36 5.28 -6.34 9.95
CA VAL A 36 5.57 -7.74 10.33
C VAL A 36 5.78 -8.61 9.09
N ILE A 37 4.88 -8.54 8.11
CA ILE A 37 4.94 -9.37 6.90
C ILE A 37 6.18 -9.03 6.07
N ARG A 38 6.51 -7.74 5.92
CA ARG A 38 7.70 -7.30 5.18
C ARG A 38 8.99 -7.68 5.88
N GLN A 39 9.05 -7.65 7.21
CA GLN A 39 10.24 -8.09 7.93
C GLN A 39 10.50 -9.58 7.73
N ILE A 40 9.44 -10.41 7.77
CA ILE A 40 9.56 -11.84 7.44
C ILE A 40 10.03 -12.04 6.00
N GLU A 41 9.43 -11.31 5.05
CA GLU A 41 9.81 -11.39 3.63
C GLU A 41 11.29 -11.02 3.43
N VAL A 42 11.73 -9.89 3.98
CA VAL A 42 13.12 -9.40 3.87
C VAL A 42 14.12 -10.39 4.45
N ILE A 43 13.80 -11.07 5.56
CA ILE A 43 14.67 -12.12 6.12
C ILE A 43 14.84 -13.27 5.11
N LEU A 44 13.75 -13.70 4.46
CA LEU A 44 13.76 -14.79 3.48
C LEU A 44 14.45 -14.40 2.16
N THR A 45 14.46 -13.11 1.83
CA THR A 45 14.99 -12.58 0.56
C THR A 45 16.30 -11.81 0.73
N MET A 46 16.89 -11.78 1.93
CA MET A 46 18.07 -10.97 2.29
C MET A 46 19.23 -11.11 1.30
N LYS A 47 19.44 -12.33 0.77
CA LYS A 47 20.50 -12.61 -0.22
C LYS A 47 20.45 -11.69 -1.44
N TYR A 48 19.27 -11.26 -1.88
CA TYR A 48 19.12 -10.38 -3.05
C TYR A 48 19.49 -8.93 -2.71
N TYR A 49 19.22 -8.47 -1.49
CA TYR A 49 19.57 -7.11 -1.07
C TYR A 49 21.07 -6.92 -0.85
N LEU A 50 21.83 -8.01 -0.69
CA LEU A 50 23.28 -7.99 -0.50
C LEU A 50 24.07 -8.14 -1.81
N MET A 51 23.40 -8.42 -2.93
CA MET A 51 24.04 -8.60 -4.23
C MET A 51 24.42 -7.25 -4.85
N PRO A 52 25.71 -6.97 -5.12
CA PRO A 52 26.17 -5.68 -5.62
C PRO A 52 25.50 -5.24 -6.93
N GLN A 53 25.14 -6.19 -7.80
CA GLN A 53 24.50 -5.88 -9.08
C GLN A 53 23.12 -5.20 -8.94
N TYR A 54 22.47 -5.28 -7.78
CA TYR A 54 21.17 -4.65 -7.53
C TYR A 54 21.28 -3.34 -6.75
N PHE A 55 22.47 -2.89 -6.33
CA PHE A 55 22.58 -1.68 -5.50
C PHE A 55 22.08 -0.42 -6.19
N GLY A 56 22.13 -0.38 -7.53
CA GLY A 56 21.62 0.74 -8.32
C GLY A 56 20.09 0.82 -8.41
N VAL A 57 19.34 -0.21 -8.02
CA VAL A 57 17.86 -0.20 -8.07
C VAL A 57 17.23 0.25 -6.76
N TRP A 58 18.00 0.29 -5.67
CA TRP A 58 17.52 0.71 -4.36
C TRP A 58 17.42 2.22 -4.27
N SER A 59 16.42 2.72 -3.55
CA SER A 59 16.31 4.16 -3.34
C SER A 59 17.53 4.69 -2.58
N GLN A 60 17.97 5.90 -2.93
CA GLN A 60 19.05 6.60 -2.20
C GLN A 60 18.71 6.80 -0.71
N SER A 61 17.42 6.83 -0.35
CA SER A 61 17.02 6.89 1.06
C SER A 61 17.18 5.56 1.79
N MET A 62 17.10 4.43 1.09
CA MET A 62 17.28 3.09 1.65
C MET A 62 18.76 2.74 1.75
N MET A 63 19.53 3.00 0.69
CA MET A 63 20.97 2.71 0.62
C MET A 63 21.71 3.95 0.11
N PRO A 64 21.95 4.96 0.97
CA PRO A 64 22.72 6.15 0.59
C PRO A 64 24.19 5.82 0.33
N ASN A 65 24.71 4.80 1.02
CA ASN A 65 26.02 4.21 0.82
C ASN A 65 25.86 2.68 0.74
N ALA A 66 26.85 1.99 0.17
CA ALA A 66 26.88 0.52 0.22
C ALA A 66 26.94 0.05 1.67
N GLY A 67 25.89 -0.63 2.14
CA GLY A 67 25.76 -1.04 3.53
C GLY A 67 24.31 -1.13 4.01
N PRO A 68 24.09 -1.38 5.31
CA PRO A 68 22.75 -1.47 5.86
C PRO A 68 22.02 -0.12 5.80
N PRO A 69 20.67 -0.13 5.68
CA PRO A 69 19.89 1.10 5.73
C PRO A 69 20.10 1.87 7.05
N PRO A 70 20.16 3.21 7.01
CA PRO A 70 20.28 4.02 8.22
C PRO A 70 18.98 3.92 9.05
N PRO A 71 19.03 4.10 10.39
CA PRO A 71 17.82 4.10 11.23
C PRO A 71 16.76 5.11 10.81
N SER A 72 17.18 6.23 10.20
CA SER A 72 16.27 7.24 9.64
C SER A 72 15.37 6.70 8.53
N PHE A 73 15.82 5.67 7.79
CA PHE A 73 15.01 4.99 6.79
C PHE A 73 13.83 4.24 7.44
N MET A 74 14.01 3.64 8.62
CA MET A 74 12.95 2.94 9.32
C MET A 74 11.79 3.88 9.69
N ILE A 75 12.10 5.09 10.17
CA ILE A 75 11.10 6.10 10.49
C ILE A 75 10.34 6.51 9.23
N LYS A 76 11.06 6.82 8.14
CA LYS A 76 10.44 7.18 6.86
C LYS A 76 9.55 6.05 6.34
N SER A 77 10.05 4.81 6.36
CA SER A 77 9.31 3.62 5.94
C SER A 77 8.01 3.45 6.73
N ALA A 78 8.07 3.60 8.06
CA ALA A 78 6.88 3.55 8.91
C ALA A 78 5.89 4.68 8.58
N THR A 79 6.35 5.92 8.37
CA THR A 79 5.50 7.05 7.99
C THR A 79 4.82 6.82 6.65
N PHE A 80 5.55 6.40 5.61
CA PHE A 80 4.98 6.11 4.30
C PHE A 80 4.05 4.90 4.32
N THR A 81 4.35 3.90 5.13
CA THR A 81 3.47 2.73 5.31
C THR A 81 2.16 3.16 5.97
N PHE A 82 2.22 3.95 7.04
CA PHE A 82 1.03 4.49 7.69
C PHE A 82 0.19 5.36 6.73
N ALA A 83 0.84 6.28 6.00
CA ALA A 83 0.18 7.12 5.01
C ALA A 83 -0.46 6.31 3.86
N SER A 84 0.19 5.23 3.43
CA SER A 84 -0.37 4.27 2.46
C SER A 84 -1.63 3.60 3.01
N GLY A 85 -1.60 3.14 4.27
CA GLY A 85 -2.76 2.57 4.94
C GLY A 85 -3.94 3.54 5.04
N LEU A 86 -3.68 4.80 5.39
CA LEU A 86 -4.70 5.86 5.37
C LEU A 86 -5.27 6.07 3.96
N SER A 87 -4.41 6.10 2.95
CA SER A 87 -4.81 6.33 1.55
C SER A 87 -5.70 5.19 1.03
N ILE A 88 -5.33 3.94 1.29
CA ILE A 88 -6.15 2.77 0.95
C ILE A 88 -7.49 2.84 1.70
N GLY A 89 -7.48 3.24 2.97
CA GLY A 89 -8.70 3.42 3.74
C GLY A 89 -9.62 4.51 3.20
N LEU A 90 -9.05 5.62 2.69
CA LEU A 90 -9.82 6.68 2.03
C LEU A 90 -10.45 6.19 0.73
N VAL A 91 -9.70 5.44 -0.08
CA VAL A 91 -10.20 4.81 -1.31
C VAL A 91 -11.36 3.88 -0.97
N TYR A 92 -11.20 3.01 0.03
CA TYR A 92 -12.27 2.14 0.50
C TYR A 92 -13.50 2.95 0.94
N TYR A 93 -13.30 3.96 1.79
CA TYR A 93 -14.39 4.79 2.30
C TYR A 93 -15.19 5.44 1.15
N TYR A 94 -14.50 5.92 0.11
CA TYR A 94 -15.12 6.54 -1.06
C TYR A 94 -15.95 5.54 -1.89
N ILE A 95 -15.44 4.33 -2.11
CA ILE A 95 -16.09 3.34 -2.99
C ILE A 95 -16.98 2.33 -2.27
N LYS A 96 -16.98 2.26 -0.93
CA LYS A 96 -17.66 1.18 -0.16
C LYS A 96 -19.15 1.01 -0.49
N ASN A 97 -19.83 2.08 -0.89
CA ASN A 97 -21.23 2.07 -1.26
C ASN A 97 -21.50 1.42 -2.63
N LEU A 98 -20.47 1.33 -3.47
CA LEU A 98 -20.49 0.63 -4.77
C LEU A 98 -20.12 -0.85 -4.62
N LEU A 99 -19.56 -1.24 -3.48
CA LEU A 99 -19.11 -2.61 -3.24
C LEU A 99 -20.26 -3.52 -2.79
N PRO A 100 -20.16 -4.84 -3.03
CA PRO A 100 -21.12 -5.83 -2.56
C PRO A 100 -21.43 -5.71 -1.06
N LYS A 101 -22.66 -6.00 -0.66
CA LYS A 101 -23.10 -5.84 0.75
C LYS A 101 -22.68 -7.00 1.65
N GLN A 102 -22.49 -8.19 1.10
CA GLN A 102 -22.06 -9.38 1.86
C GLN A 102 -20.60 -9.22 2.29
N PHE A 103 -20.32 -9.47 3.57
CA PHE A 103 -19.00 -9.23 4.18
C PHE A 103 -17.84 -9.84 3.39
N TRP A 104 -17.82 -11.17 3.21
CA TRP A 104 -16.72 -11.86 2.54
C TRP A 104 -16.57 -11.46 1.07
N HIS A 105 -17.69 -11.29 0.37
CA HIS A 105 -17.67 -10.82 -1.01
C HIS A 105 -17.09 -9.41 -1.11
N ARG A 106 -17.42 -8.52 -0.16
CA ARG A 106 -16.84 -7.17 -0.10
C ARG A 106 -15.33 -7.22 0.15
N VAL A 107 -14.88 -8.09 1.05
CA VAL A 107 -13.46 -8.28 1.37
C VAL A 107 -12.69 -8.75 0.13
N THR A 108 -13.14 -9.83 -0.50
CA THR A 108 -12.45 -10.38 -1.68
C THR A 108 -12.48 -9.39 -2.84
N PHE A 109 -13.62 -8.77 -3.14
CA PHE A 109 -13.73 -7.80 -4.23
C PHE A 109 -12.78 -6.61 -4.06
N PHE A 110 -12.74 -6.02 -2.86
CA PHE A 110 -11.83 -4.91 -2.60
C PHE A 110 -10.36 -5.34 -2.58
N ALA A 111 -10.05 -6.53 -2.07
CA ALA A 111 -8.70 -7.07 -2.11
C ALA A 111 -8.24 -7.29 -3.57
N ASP A 112 -9.07 -7.92 -4.41
CA ASP A 112 -8.79 -8.19 -5.82
C ASP A 112 -8.56 -6.89 -6.61
N LEU A 113 -9.37 -5.87 -6.35
CA LEU A 113 -9.18 -4.54 -6.93
C LEU A 113 -7.81 -3.97 -6.58
N MET A 114 -7.40 -4.07 -5.31
CA MET A 114 -6.10 -3.53 -4.85
C MET A 114 -4.92 -4.35 -5.32
N ILE A 115 -5.04 -5.67 -5.34
CA ILE A 115 -4.03 -6.58 -5.86
C ILE A 115 -3.85 -6.36 -7.36
N GLY A 116 -4.93 -6.29 -8.13
CA GLY A 116 -4.89 -6.01 -9.57
C GLY A 116 -4.26 -4.65 -9.86
N THR A 117 -4.64 -3.61 -9.12
CA THR A 117 -4.04 -2.27 -9.23
C THR A 117 -2.54 -2.32 -8.91
N SER A 118 -2.14 -2.96 -7.81
CA SER A 118 -0.72 -3.12 -7.46
C SER A 118 0.05 -3.92 -8.51
N PHE A 119 -0.55 -4.94 -9.10
CA PHE A 119 0.10 -5.73 -10.13
C PHE A 119 0.36 -4.90 -11.39
N ILE A 120 -0.66 -4.16 -11.86
CA ILE A 120 -0.60 -3.35 -13.08
C ILE A 120 0.32 -2.14 -12.91
N PHE A 121 0.20 -1.42 -11.79
CA PHE A 121 0.90 -0.13 -11.61
C PHE A 121 2.23 -0.23 -10.86
N PHE A 122 2.56 -1.39 -10.30
CA PHE A 122 3.84 -1.60 -9.61
C PHE A 122 4.57 -2.84 -10.11
N THR A 123 4.00 -4.04 -9.97
CA THR A 123 4.74 -5.28 -10.27
C THR A 123 5.20 -5.37 -11.73
N LEU A 124 4.30 -5.11 -12.68
CA LEU A 124 4.62 -5.14 -14.11
C LEU A 124 5.65 -4.06 -14.52
N PRO A 125 5.46 -2.78 -14.17
CA PRO A 125 6.48 -1.76 -14.43
C PRO A 125 7.83 -2.12 -13.83
N VAL A 126 7.85 -2.64 -12.61
CA VAL A 126 9.12 -3.02 -11.98
C VAL A 126 9.80 -4.15 -12.74
N TYR A 127 9.04 -5.18 -13.15
CA TYR A 127 9.56 -6.28 -13.95
C TYR A 127 10.11 -5.84 -15.32
N LEU A 128 9.44 -4.90 -15.98
CA LEU A 128 9.82 -4.45 -17.32
C LEU A 128 10.96 -3.43 -17.31
N LEU A 129 11.03 -2.58 -16.28
CA LEU A 129 11.93 -1.42 -16.25
C LEU A 129 13.19 -1.65 -15.40
N PHE A 130 13.15 -2.57 -14.43
CA PHE A 130 14.26 -2.80 -13.51
C PHE A 130 14.80 -4.21 -13.66
N ASN A 131 16.13 -4.33 -13.66
CA ASN A 131 16.83 -5.60 -13.70
C ASN A 131 16.84 -6.27 -12.32
N LEU A 132 15.66 -6.67 -11.83
CA LEU A 132 15.48 -7.35 -10.55
C LEU A 132 15.28 -8.87 -10.74
N PRO A 133 15.73 -9.70 -9.78
CA PRO A 133 15.53 -11.14 -9.87
C PRO A 133 14.04 -11.47 -9.73
N ILE A 134 13.52 -12.32 -10.62
CA ILE A 134 12.11 -12.71 -10.68
C ILE A 134 11.63 -13.29 -9.34
N GLN A 135 12.49 -14.05 -8.65
CA GLN A 135 12.16 -14.62 -7.35
C GLN A 135 11.92 -13.55 -6.27
N LEU A 136 12.63 -12.42 -6.33
CA LEU A 136 12.39 -11.31 -5.41
C LEU A 136 11.06 -10.61 -5.73
N LEU A 137 10.78 -10.37 -7.01
CA LEU A 137 9.51 -9.80 -7.44
C LEU A 137 8.31 -10.66 -7.04
N LEU A 138 8.44 -11.99 -7.19
CA LEU A 138 7.42 -12.93 -6.74
C LEU A 138 7.22 -12.86 -5.22
N SER A 139 8.31 -12.76 -4.45
CA SER A 139 8.23 -12.62 -2.99
C SER A 139 7.55 -11.31 -2.57
N TRP A 140 7.87 -10.19 -3.23
CA TRP A 140 7.20 -8.91 -3.02
C TRP A 140 5.71 -8.95 -3.38
N PHE A 141 5.36 -9.66 -4.45
CA PHE A 141 3.99 -9.82 -4.86
C PHE A 141 3.19 -10.66 -3.86
N ILE A 142 3.72 -11.81 -3.41
CA ILE A 142 3.06 -12.68 -2.42
C ILE A 142 2.88 -11.94 -1.08
N SER A 143 3.91 -11.29 -0.57
CA SER A 143 3.80 -10.51 0.67
C SER A 143 2.82 -9.34 0.51
N GLY A 144 2.86 -8.63 -0.62
CA GLY A 144 1.89 -7.59 -0.98
C GLY A 144 0.45 -8.10 -1.02
N PHE A 145 0.22 -9.28 -1.62
CA PHE A 145 -1.07 -9.94 -1.67
C PHE A 145 -1.64 -10.18 -0.27
N ILE A 146 -0.84 -10.78 0.63
CA ILE A 146 -1.25 -11.07 2.00
C ILE A 146 -1.60 -9.76 2.74
N ILE A 147 -0.75 -8.74 2.63
CA ILE A 147 -0.97 -7.44 3.26
C ILE A 147 -2.29 -6.83 2.77
N LEU A 148 -2.50 -6.76 1.45
CA LEU A 148 -3.69 -6.13 0.86
C LEU A 148 -4.98 -6.89 1.21
N PHE A 149 -4.93 -8.22 1.26
CA PHE A 149 -6.06 -9.04 1.67
C PHE A 149 -6.45 -8.79 3.14
N LEU A 150 -5.48 -8.82 4.06
CA LEU A 150 -5.72 -8.55 5.48
C LEU A 150 -6.16 -7.10 5.73
N THR A 151 -5.65 -6.17 4.93
CA THR A 151 -6.06 -4.77 4.94
C THR A 151 -7.52 -4.63 4.52
N SER A 152 -7.92 -5.30 3.44
CA SER A 152 -9.31 -5.33 3.00
C SER A 152 -10.24 -5.87 4.10
N LEU A 153 -9.85 -6.98 4.75
CA LEU A 153 -10.58 -7.54 5.88
C LEU A 153 -10.76 -6.52 7.02
N THR A 154 -9.68 -5.83 7.38
CA THR A 154 -9.69 -4.80 8.42
C THR A 154 -10.62 -3.64 8.05
N LEU A 155 -10.51 -3.12 6.84
CA LEU A 155 -11.30 -1.98 6.37
C LEU A 155 -12.79 -2.30 6.36
N VAL A 156 -13.18 -3.46 5.81
CA VAL A 156 -14.57 -3.90 5.77
C VAL A 156 -15.14 -4.11 7.18
N LYS A 157 -14.31 -4.54 8.13
CA LYS A 157 -14.74 -4.77 9.51
C LYS A 157 -14.91 -3.48 10.30
N VAL A 158 -14.02 -2.51 10.11
CA VAL A 158 -13.94 -1.28 10.91
C VAL A 158 -14.80 -0.17 10.31
N ILE A 159 -14.70 0.06 9.00
CA ILE A 159 -15.39 1.14 8.31
C ILE A 159 -16.76 0.64 7.83
N LYS A 160 -17.81 1.05 8.54
CA LYS A 160 -19.22 0.70 8.22
C LYS A 160 -19.80 1.58 7.12
#